data_AF-A0A6H5H2L7-F1
#
_entry.id   AF-A0A6H5H2L7-F1
#
_cell.length_a   1.000
_cell.length_b   1.000
_cell.length_c   1.000
_cell.angle_alpha   90.00
_cell.angle_beta   90.00
_cell.angle_gamma   90.00
#
_symmetry.space_group_name_H-M   'P 1'
#
loop_
_entity.id
_entity.type
_entity.pdbx_description
1 polymer ?
#
loop_
_entity_poly.entity_id
_entity_poly.type
_entity_poly.pdbx_seq_one_letter_code
_entity_poly.pdbx_strand_id
1 'polypeptide(L)' 'MLVLDHVHQRMHNNLPDETTLPNGQKFDLLSLGLLGVPSLADNFTDIMVKLQDLKFDLSDYICTKFLLLLNP' A
#
# COMPACT_ATOMS: atom_id res chain seq x y z
N MET A 1 -8.17 -3.09 5.20
CA MET A 1 -7.90 -3.92 4.00
C MET A 1 -7.24 -3.13 2.87
N LEU A 2 -7.86 -2.05 2.36
CA LEU A 2 -7.34 -1.30 1.20
C LEU A 2 -5.88 -0.82 1.34
N VAL A 3 -5.51 -0.29 2.51
CA VAL A 3 -4.13 0.16 2.79
C VAL A 3 -3.13 -1.00 2.75
N LEU A 4 -3.47 -2.15 3.35
CA LEU A 4 -2.62 -3.35 3.32
C LEU A 4 -2.47 -3.90 1.90
N ASP A 5 -3.55 -3.90 1.13
CA ASP A 5 -3.54 -4.33 -0.27
C ASP A 5 -2.64 -3.40 -1.12
N HIS A 6 -2.66 -2.10 -0.85
CA HIS A 6 -1.80 -1.12 -1.52
C HIS A 6 -0.32 -1.30 -1.16
N VAL A 7 -0.01 -1.48 0.13
CA VAL A 7 1.35 -1.82 0.59
C VAL A 7 1.86 -3.08 -0.11
N HIS A 8 1.06 -4.14 -0.17
CA HIS A 8 1.43 -5.38 -0.85
C HIS A 8 1.69 -5.16 -2.34
N GLN A 9 0.81 -4.43 -3.04
CA GLN A 9 0.99 -4.10 -4.47
C GLN A 9 2.27 -3.31 -4.72
N ARG A 10 2.61 -2.35 -3.84
CA ARG A 10 3.82 -1.54 -4.00
C ARG A 10 5.09 -2.34 -3.73
N MET A 11 5.11 -3.16 -2.69
CA MET A 11 6.28 -3.97 -2.32
C MET A 11 6.55 -5.13 -3.29
N HIS A 12 5.50 -5.81 -3.76
CA HIS A 12 5.65 -7.06 -4.51
C HIS A 12 5.44 -6.92 -6.01
N ASN A 13 4.61 -5.96 -6.43
CA ASN A 13 4.24 -5.77 -7.84
C ASN A 13 4.77 -4.45 -8.42
N ASN A 14 5.63 -3.74 -7.69
CA ASN A 14 6.25 -2.47 -8.11
C ASN A 14 5.22 -1.44 -8.63
N LEU A 15 4.09 -1.31 -7.93
CA LEU A 15 3.07 -0.31 -8.28
C LEU A 15 3.71 1.09 -8.33
N PRO A 16 3.63 1.82 -9.46
CA PRO A 16 4.24 3.13 -9.58
C PRO A 16 3.48 4.18 -8.76
N ASP A 17 4.18 5.26 -8.41
CA ASP A 17 3.62 6.37 -7.63
C ASP A 17 2.65 7.22 -8.46
N GLU A 18 2.90 7.34 -9.76
CA GLU A 18 2.03 8.08 -10.68
C GLU A 18 1.75 7.26 -11.95
N THR A 19 0.55 7.46 -12.51
CA THR A 19 0.18 6.95 -13.84
C THR A 19 -0.40 8.08 -14.67
N THR A 20 -0.14 8.06 -15.98
CA THR A 20 -0.73 9.04 -16.90
C THR A 20 -2.02 8.46 -17.46
N LEU A 21 -3.14 9.13 -17.19
CA LEU A 21 -4.45 8.76 -17.69
C LEU A 21 -4.57 9.09 -19.19
N PRO A 22 -5.51 8.45 -19.92
CA PRO A 22 -5.70 8.69 -21.36
C PRO A 22 -6.05 10.14 -21.74
N ASN A 23 -6.52 10.94 -20.79
CA ASN A 23 -6.80 12.37 -20.95
C ASN A 23 -5.57 13.27 -20.71
N GLY A 24 -4.39 12.68 -20.48
CA GLY A 24 -3.14 13.38 -20.21
C GLY A 24 -2.95 13.82 -18.75
N GLN A 25 -3.90 13.55 -17.86
CA GLN A 25 -3.75 13.86 -16.44
C GLN A 25 -2.83 12.86 -15.75
N LYS A 26 -1.92 13.37 -14.92
CA LYS A 26 -1.15 12.54 -13.99
C LYS A 26 -2.02 12.21 -12.78
N PHE A 27 -2.15 10.93 -12.50
CA PHE A 27 -2.88 10.41 -11.37
C PHE A 27 -1.90 9.86 -10.35
N ASP A 28 -1.91 10.44 -9.15
CA ASP A 28 -1.12 9.99 -8.02
C ASP A 28 -1.76 8.73 -7.41
N LEU A 29 -1.11 7.59 -7.62
CA LEU A 29 -1.52 6.29 -7.09
C LEU A 29 -1.23 6.18 -5.60
N LEU A 30 -0.24 6.90 -5.05
CA LEU A 30 0.01 6.92 -3.61
C LEU A 30 -1.19 7.52 -2.87
N SER A 31 -1.85 8.54 -3.43
CA SER A 31 -3.08 9.12 -2.87
C SER A 31 -4.19 8.09 -2.63
N LEU A 32 -4.28 7.01 -3.44
CA LEU A 32 -5.22 5.91 -3.18
C LEU A 32 -4.87 5.11 -1.91
N GLY A 33 -3.58 4.89 -1.67
CA GLY A 33 -3.09 4.16 -0.49
C GLY A 33 -3.25 4.96 0.79
N LEU A 34 -3.27 6.28 0.66
CA LEU A 34 -3.49 7.22 1.75
C LEU A 34 -4.96 7.57 1.97
N LEU A 35 -5.88 7.04 1.16
CA LEU A 35 -7.32 7.32 1.24
C LEU A 35 -7.65 8.83 1.20
N GLY A 36 -6.86 9.60 0.45
CA GLY A 36 -6.98 11.06 0.35
C GLY A 36 -6.42 11.84 1.54
N VAL A 37 -5.64 11.22 2.43
CA VAL A 37 -5.04 11.86 3.62
C VAL A 37 -3.52 11.99 3.45
N PRO A 38 -3.02 13.07 2.82
CA PRO A 38 -1.60 13.20 2.48
C PRO A 38 -0.65 13.24 3.69
N SER A 39 -1.13 13.64 4.87
CA SER A 39 -0.33 13.64 6.10
C SER A 39 0.06 12.24 6.59
N LEU A 40 -0.53 11.18 6.03
CA LEU A 40 -0.16 9.79 6.34
C LEU A 40 0.98 9.25 5.46
N ALA A 41 1.50 10.03 4.51
CA ALA A 41 2.54 9.59 3.59
C ALA A 41 3.81 9.09 4.30
N ASP A 42 4.26 9.82 5.32
CA ASP A 42 5.46 9.45 6.09
C ASP A 42 5.23 8.16 6.88
N ASN A 43 4.10 8.07 7.59
CA ASN A 43 3.71 6.87 8.33
C ASN A 43 3.57 5.64 7.41
N PHE A 44 3.00 5.83 6.22
CA PHE A 44 2.85 4.77 5.23
C PHE A 44 4.22 4.27 4.75
N THR A 45 5.14 5.19 4.47
CA THR A 45 6.52 4.87 4.07
C THR A 45 7.28 4.15 5.18
N ASP A 46 7.17 4.62 6.42
CA ASP A 46 7.80 3.99 7.59
C ASP A 46 7.31 2.55 7.79
N ILE A 47 6.01 2.29 7.60
CA ILE A 47 5.45 0.95 7.68
C ILE A 47 5.99 0.07 6.55
N MET A 48 6.04 0.58 5.32
CA MET A 48 6.60 -0.18 4.19
C MET A 48 8.06 -0.57 4.42
N VAL A 49 8.90 0.35 4.90
CA VAL A 49 10.31 0.07 5.21
C VAL A 49 10.40 -1.02 6.28
N LYS A 50 9.62 -0.93 7.35
CA LYS A 50 9.60 -1.96 8.41
C LYS A 50 9.16 -3.33 7.87
N LEU A 51 8.15 -3.38 7.01
CA LEU A 51 7.70 -4.63 6.41
C LEU A 51 8.74 -5.20 5.45
N GLN A 52 9.46 -4.35 4.71
CA GLN A 52 10.55 -4.76 3.85
C GLN A 52 11.71 -5.36 4.65
N ASP A 53 12.10 -4.72 5.76
CA ASP A 53 13.14 -5.22 6.67
C ASP A 53 12.76 -6.58 7.29
N LEU A 54 11.46 -6.77 7.57
CA LEU A 54 10.91 -8.04 8.05
C LEU A 54 10.79 -9.11 6.97
N LYS A 55 11.10 -8.79 5.71
CA LYS A 55 10.90 -9.67 4.54
C LYS A 55 9.46 -10.15 4.40
N PHE A 56 8.51 -9.25 4.68
CA PHE A 56 7.08 -9.53 4.59
C PHE A 56 6.70 -10.07 3.22
N ASP A 57 6.15 -11.28 3.18
CA ASP A 57 5.85 -12.01 1.95
C ASP A 57 4.35 -12.17 1.66
N LEU A 58 4.02 -12.92 0.61
CA LEU A 58 2.62 -13.18 0.22
C LEU A 58 1.85 -13.95 1.29
N SER A 59 2.49 -14.88 2.00
CA SER A 59 1.87 -15.67 3.06
C SER A 59 1.52 -14.79 4.25
N ASP A 60 2.45 -13.93 4.66
CA ASP A 60 2.25 -12.96 5.74
C ASP A 60 1.13 -11.97 5.41
N TYR A 61 1.08 -11.51 4.16
CA TYR A 61 0.00 -10.65 3.65
C TYR A 61 -1.37 -11.31 3.78
N ILE A 62 -1.53 -12.56 3.32
CA ILE A 62 -2.80 -13.28 3.38
C ILE A 62 -3.23 -13.47 4.85
N CYS A 63 -2.31 -13.91 5.72
CA CYS A 63 -2.59 -14.10 7.14
C CYS A 63 -3.01 -12.79 7.81
N THR A 64 -2.27 -11.71 7.57
CA THR A 64 -2.57 -10.38 8.15
C THR A 64 -3.92 -9.84 7.66
N LYS A 65 -4.27 -10.09 6.40
CA LYS A 65 -5.57 -9.72 5.83
C LYS A 65 -6.73 -10.42 6.55
N PHE A 66 -6.59 -11.71 6.87
CA PHE A 66 -7.58 -12.43 7.69
C PHE A 66 -7.60 -11.93 9.12
N LEU A 67 -6.45 -11.68 9.76
CA LEU A 67 -6.40 -11.12 11.11
C LEU A 67 -7.12 -9.77 11.19
N LEU A 68 -6.91 -8.87 10.22
CA LEU A 68 -7.60 -7.59 10.17
C LEU A 68 -9.10 -7.72 9.90
N LEU A 69 -9.50 -8.67 9.05
CA LEU A 69 -10.90 -8.90 8.71
C LEU A 69 -11.68 -9.53 9.87
N LEU A 70 -11.03 -10.41 10.64
CA LEU A 70 -11.62 -11.19 11.72
C LEU A 70 -11.36 -10.58 13.10
N ASN A 71 -10.85 -9.35 13.17
CA ASN A 71 -10.63 -8.66 14.44
C ASN A 71 -11.98 -8.23 15.03
N PRO A 72 -12.40 -8.77 16.20
CA PRO A 72 -13.70 -8.50 16.81
C PRO A 72 -13.85 -7.08 17.37
#